data_AF-A0ABC8T986-F1
#
_entry.id   AF-A0ABC8T986-F1
#
_cell.length_a   1.000
_cell.length_b   1.000
_cell.length_c   1.000
_cell.angle_alpha   90.00
_cell.angle_beta   90.00
_cell.angle_gamma   90.00
#
_symmetry.space_group_name_H-M   'P 1'
#
loop_
_entity.id
_entity.type
_entity.pdbx_description
1 polymer ?
#
loop_
_entity_poly.entity_id
_entity_poly.type
_entity_poly.pdbx_seq_one_letter_code
_entity_poly.pdbx_strand_id
1 'polypeptide(L)'
;MASISGLCSPSSTFKPEKFIPKTLSTSASPHSLLSIRRDSIAFHNKSKLSDRCFDRSSTPLAHSVARDIPASLTPTTDDALPKSNNRGLEKDPRALWKRYVDWLYQHKELGLYLDVSRVGFPDEFLDEMEPKFQKAFDHMVKLEKGAIANPDEGRMVGHYWLRNPKLAPNSFLRLQIENTLEALCKFADDVVSGKIKPPSSPEGRFTQVLSVGIGGSALGPQFVAEALAPDNPPLKIRFIDNTDPAGIDHQIAQLGPELASTLVIVISKSGGTPETRNGLLEVQKAFREAGLEFAKQGVAITQENSLLDNTARIEGWVARFPMFDWVGGRTSEMSAVGLLPAALQGIDIREMLAGASLMDEANRTTVVRNNPAALLALCWYWASDGIGSKDMVVLPYKDSLLLFSRYLQQLVMESLGKEFDLDGNRVNQGLSVYGNKGSTDQHAYIQQLREGVHNFFATFIEVLRDRPPGHDWELEPGVTCGDYLFGMLQGTRSALYANDRESITVTVQEVTPRSVGALIALYERAVGIYAALININAYHQPGVEAGKKAAGEVLALQKRVLAILNEASCKEPVEPLTLEEVAERCHAPEDIEMIYKIIAHMAANDRALIAEGNCGSPRSIKVFLGECNVDELYA
;
A
#
# COMPACT_ATOMS: atom_id res chain seq x y z
N MET A 1 -44.72 -35.60 -35.15
CA MET A 1 -45.87 -35.61 -36.09
C MET A 1 -45.94 -34.23 -36.75
N ALA A 2 -47.03 -33.89 -37.47
CA ALA A 2 -47.23 -32.57 -38.09
C ALA A 2 -47.36 -31.43 -37.03
N SER A 3 -47.41 -30.12 -37.34
CA SER A 3 -47.90 -29.49 -38.58
C SER A 3 -47.52 -28.00 -38.81
N ILE A 4 -47.16 -27.66 -40.06
CA ILE A 4 -47.74 -26.58 -40.91
C ILE A 4 -47.49 -25.07 -40.59
N SER A 5 -46.72 -24.43 -41.50
CA SER A 5 -46.71 -23.01 -42.01
C SER A 5 -46.84 -21.81 -41.05
N GLY A 6 -46.11 -20.69 -41.21
CA GLY A 6 -45.17 -20.20 -42.24
C GLY A 6 -44.60 -18.83 -41.79
N LEU A 7 -44.15 -17.82 -42.56
CA LEU A 7 -43.89 -17.47 -43.99
C LEU A 7 -42.92 -16.24 -43.94
N CYS A 8 -42.06 -15.85 -44.91
CA CYS A 8 -41.71 -16.33 -46.25
C CYS A 8 -40.26 -15.87 -46.67
N SER A 9 -39.94 -16.13 -47.94
CA SER A 9 -38.81 -15.76 -48.83
C SER A 9 -38.32 -14.30 -48.92
N PRO A 10 -37.16 -13.99 -49.60
CA PRO A 10 -36.03 -14.87 -49.99
C PRO A 10 -34.60 -14.24 -49.95
N SER A 11 -33.59 -15.09 -50.23
CA SER A 11 -32.31 -14.80 -50.92
C SER A 11 -31.20 -14.01 -50.20
N SER A 12 -29.90 -14.29 -50.39
CA SER A 12 -29.25 -15.48 -51.00
C SER A 12 -27.83 -15.70 -50.43
N THR A 13 -27.35 -16.94 -50.49
CA THR A 13 -26.00 -17.37 -50.08
C THR A 13 -25.02 -17.39 -51.26
N PHE A 14 -23.72 -17.16 -51.01
CA PHE A 14 -22.68 -18.23 -50.99
C PHE A 14 -21.27 -17.70 -50.63
N LYS A 15 -20.35 -18.61 -50.33
CA LYS A 15 -18.92 -18.44 -49.97
C LYS A 15 -18.05 -19.17 -51.04
N PRO A 16 -16.72 -19.37 -50.85
CA PRO A 16 -15.59 -18.42 -50.81
C PRO A 16 -14.45 -18.84 -51.79
N GLU A 17 -13.20 -18.41 -51.52
CA GLU A 17 -11.86 -18.89 -51.99
C GLU A 17 -11.02 -17.87 -52.80
N LYS A 18 -9.68 -17.91 -52.93
CA LYS A 18 -8.52 -18.22 -52.03
C LYS A 18 -7.21 -17.89 -52.81
N PHE A 19 -6.03 -17.87 -52.14
CA PHE A 19 -4.64 -17.86 -52.70
C PHE A 19 -3.99 -16.58 -53.32
N ILE A 20 -3.12 -15.97 -52.48
CA ILE A 20 -1.74 -15.43 -52.68
C ILE A 20 -0.84 -16.04 -53.80
N PRO A 21 0.40 -15.53 -54.08
CA PRO A 21 1.01 -14.18 -53.92
C PRO A 21 1.87 -13.72 -55.16
N LYS A 22 2.56 -12.56 -55.09
CA LYS A 22 3.90 -12.34 -55.73
C LYS A 22 4.69 -11.13 -55.21
N THR A 23 5.98 -11.02 -55.56
CA THR A 23 7.00 -10.16 -54.92
C THR A 23 7.98 -9.52 -55.94
N LEU A 24 8.88 -8.66 -55.42
CA LEU A 24 10.21 -8.22 -55.94
C LEU A 24 10.37 -6.90 -56.76
N SER A 25 11.12 -5.98 -56.12
CA SER A 25 12.43 -5.41 -56.55
C SER A 25 12.59 -4.09 -57.35
N THR A 26 13.40 -3.20 -56.75
CA THR A 26 14.54 -2.40 -57.29
C THR A 26 14.38 -1.07 -58.04
N SER A 27 14.82 0.00 -57.34
CA SER A 27 15.76 1.08 -57.74
C SER A 27 15.52 1.97 -58.97
N ALA A 28 15.48 3.31 -58.75
CA ALA A 28 16.53 4.27 -59.15
C ALA A 28 16.13 5.74 -58.81
N SER A 29 17.12 6.64 -58.72
CA SER A 29 16.95 8.11 -58.78
C SER A 29 17.81 8.66 -59.95
N PRO A 30 17.59 9.90 -60.44
CA PRO A 30 18.24 11.08 -59.81
C PRO A 30 17.47 12.43 -59.94
N HIS A 31 18.08 13.51 -59.40
CA HIS A 31 17.93 14.98 -59.61
C HIS A 31 16.72 15.57 -60.39
N SER A 32 16.13 16.74 -60.04
CA SER A 32 16.86 18.00 -59.74
C SER A 32 16.04 19.16 -59.12
N LEU A 33 16.75 20.04 -58.38
CA LEU A 33 16.64 21.52 -58.35
C LEU A 33 15.45 22.28 -57.71
N LEU A 34 15.84 23.41 -57.06
CA LEU A 34 15.06 24.60 -56.64
C LEU A 34 13.97 24.42 -55.56
N SER A 35 13.66 25.38 -54.66
CA SER A 35 14.42 26.39 -53.87
C SER A 35 13.39 27.29 -53.14
N ILE A 36 13.66 27.75 -51.90
CA ILE A 36 13.39 29.11 -51.34
C ILE A 36 13.18 29.12 -49.80
N ARG A 37 13.93 30.02 -49.15
CA ARG A 37 13.77 30.72 -47.85
C ARG A 37 13.27 29.99 -46.59
N ARG A 38 14.08 30.16 -45.54
CA ARG A 38 13.62 30.37 -44.15
C ARG A 38 13.03 31.78 -44.03
N ASP A 39 12.10 31.98 -43.11
CA ASP A 39 11.88 33.27 -42.46
C ASP A 39 11.96 33.10 -40.93
N SER A 40 12.36 34.16 -40.23
CA SER A 40 12.64 34.15 -38.80
C SER A 40 12.23 35.47 -38.17
N ILE A 41 11.39 35.42 -37.14
CA ILE A 41 10.90 36.62 -36.44
C ILE A 41 11.56 36.73 -35.06
N ALA A 42 12.22 37.85 -34.82
CA ALA A 42 12.71 38.28 -33.52
C ALA A 42 12.07 39.63 -33.17
N PHE A 43 11.90 39.93 -31.88
CA PHE A 43 11.44 41.24 -31.40
C PHE A 43 12.42 41.82 -30.37
N HIS A 44 12.41 43.15 -30.24
CA HIS A 44 13.41 43.88 -29.48
C HIS A 44 12.86 45.13 -28.77
N ASN A 45 13.23 45.24 -27.49
CA ASN A 45 13.40 46.45 -26.68
C ASN A 45 12.35 47.59 -26.65
N LYS A 46 11.78 47.76 -25.44
CA LYS A 46 11.76 49.00 -24.61
C LYS A 46 11.09 50.29 -25.14
N SER A 47 10.23 50.84 -24.29
CA SER A 47 10.04 52.29 -24.10
C SER A 47 10.17 52.66 -22.62
N LYS A 48 10.67 53.87 -22.33
CA LYS A 48 10.58 54.52 -21.00
C LYS A 48 9.39 55.46 -20.95
N LEU A 49 8.83 55.71 -19.78
CA LEU A 49 8.22 56.98 -19.37
C LEU A 49 8.16 57.04 -17.83
N SER A 50 7.99 58.22 -17.25
CA SER A 50 8.15 58.47 -15.80
C SER A 50 7.01 59.31 -15.19
N ASP A 51 7.01 59.34 -13.86
CA ASP A 51 6.42 60.35 -12.97
C ASP A 51 4.89 60.55 -12.97
N ARG A 52 4.27 60.11 -11.85
CA ARG A 52 3.34 60.93 -11.05
C ARG A 52 3.10 60.31 -9.68
N CYS A 53 3.28 61.09 -8.61
CA CYS A 53 2.84 60.72 -7.27
C CYS A 53 1.33 60.99 -7.11
N PHE A 54 0.65 60.18 -6.31
CA PHE A 54 -0.41 60.63 -5.40
C PHE A 54 -0.49 59.69 -4.18
N ASP A 55 -1.06 60.19 -3.08
CA ASP A 55 -1.04 59.59 -1.74
C ASP A 55 -2.36 58.84 -1.41
N ARG A 56 -2.32 58.04 -0.32
CA ARG A 56 -3.43 57.50 0.49
C ARG A 56 -4.10 56.16 0.14
N SER A 57 -3.61 55.15 0.86
CA SER A 57 -4.39 54.37 1.87
C SER A 57 -5.27 53.18 1.45
N SER A 58 -5.41 52.26 2.41
CA SER A 58 -6.32 51.10 2.51
C SER A 58 -6.11 49.90 1.57
N THR A 59 -5.51 48.85 2.14
CA THR A 59 -5.71 47.44 1.76
C THR A 59 -5.76 46.59 3.05
N PRO A 60 -6.69 45.62 3.18
CA PRO A 60 -6.82 44.81 4.38
C PRO A 60 -5.75 43.73 4.49
N LEU A 61 -5.36 43.38 5.72
CA LEU A 61 -4.49 42.23 6.01
C LEU A 61 -5.31 40.94 5.97
N ALA A 62 -4.80 39.91 5.28
CA ALA A 62 -5.32 38.55 5.38
C ALA A 62 -4.78 37.89 6.66
N HIS A 63 -5.65 37.24 7.44
CA HIS A 63 -5.25 36.59 8.68
C HIS A 63 -4.51 35.26 8.42
N SER A 64 -3.22 35.23 8.75
CA SER A 64 -2.47 33.99 8.98
C SER A 64 -2.71 33.54 10.42
N VAL A 65 -3.34 32.38 10.62
CA VAL A 65 -3.62 31.83 11.97
C VAL A 65 -2.41 31.07 12.50
N ALA A 66 -1.45 31.80 13.05
CA ALA A 66 -0.46 31.25 13.96
C ALA A 66 -1.08 31.08 15.37
N ARG A 67 -0.61 30.09 16.14
CA ARG A 67 -1.05 29.89 17.54
C ARG A 67 -0.14 30.65 18.49
N ASP A 68 -0.68 31.63 19.20
CA ASP A 68 0.05 32.35 20.24
C ASP A 68 0.36 31.45 21.46
N ILE A 69 1.55 31.62 22.04
CA ILE A 69 1.94 31.09 23.34
C ILE A 69 2.27 32.30 24.24
N PRO A 70 1.82 32.36 25.50
CA PRO A 70 1.98 33.56 26.33
C PRO A 70 3.46 33.88 26.63
N ALA A 71 3.89 35.10 26.28
CA ALA A 71 5.24 35.57 26.57
C ALA A 71 5.31 36.22 27.97
N SER A 72 5.98 35.57 28.92
CA SER A 72 6.40 36.21 30.18
C SER A 72 7.65 35.57 30.76
N LEU A 73 8.81 36.22 30.56
CA LEU A 73 9.93 36.32 31.51
C LEU A 73 11.00 37.24 30.87
N THR A 74 11.55 38.17 31.66
CA THR A 74 12.57 39.14 31.21
C THR A 74 14.00 38.59 31.36
N PRO A 75 14.97 39.09 30.58
CA PRO A 75 16.28 38.44 30.44
C PRO A 75 17.25 38.75 31.59
N THR A 76 18.00 37.74 32.02
CA THR A 76 19.20 37.91 32.87
C THR A 76 20.27 36.89 32.50
N THR A 77 21.53 37.33 32.61
CA THR A 77 22.80 36.59 32.50
C THR A 77 23.12 35.85 31.18
N ASP A 78 24.30 36.12 30.65
CA ASP A 78 24.94 35.34 29.59
C ASP A 78 25.17 33.90 30.07
N ASP A 79 24.55 32.94 29.39
CA ASP A 79 25.00 31.55 29.37
C ASP A 79 25.18 31.12 27.91
N ALA A 80 26.21 30.32 27.65
CA ALA A 80 26.72 30.18 26.29
C ALA A 80 25.77 29.34 25.40
N LEU A 81 25.11 30.01 24.46
CA LEU A 81 24.47 29.33 23.32
C LEU A 81 25.48 28.35 22.70
N PRO A 82 25.15 27.05 22.60
CA PRO A 82 26.07 26.08 22.00
C PRO A 82 26.35 26.51 20.56
N LYS A 83 27.63 26.47 20.19
CA LYS A 83 28.10 26.89 18.86
C LYS A 83 27.32 26.17 17.78
N SER A 84 27.09 26.84 16.65
CA SER A 84 26.45 26.26 15.48
C SER A 84 27.33 25.16 14.88
N ASN A 85 27.17 23.93 15.37
CA ASN A 85 27.70 22.73 14.70
C ASN A 85 27.16 22.68 13.27
N ASN A 86 27.96 22.17 12.33
CA ASN A 86 27.66 22.16 10.89
C ASN A 86 26.39 21.34 10.55
N ARG A 87 25.21 21.97 10.64
CA ARG A 87 23.96 21.42 10.08
C ARG A 87 23.95 21.65 8.57
N GLY A 88 24.49 20.69 7.81
CA GLY A 88 24.53 20.77 6.35
C GLY A 88 25.09 19.51 5.70
N LEU A 89 24.85 19.37 4.39
CA LEU A 89 25.39 18.28 3.59
C LEU A 89 26.82 18.61 3.12
N GLU A 90 27.74 17.65 3.24
CA GLU A 90 29.17 17.82 2.92
C GLU A 90 29.39 18.07 1.42
N LYS A 91 29.63 19.34 1.04
CA LYS A 91 29.70 19.80 -0.36
C LYS A 91 31.06 19.58 -1.03
N ASP A 92 32.15 19.33 -0.30
CA ASP A 92 33.43 19.00 -0.96
C ASP A 92 33.37 17.58 -1.56
N PRO A 93 33.64 17.40 -2.87
CA PRO A 93 33.51 16.09 -3.50
C PRO A 93 34.45 15.01 -2.95
N ARG A 94 35.59 15.37 -2.35
CA ARG A 94 36.55 14.41 -1.77
C ARG A 94 36.15 14.02 -0.36
N ALA A 95 35.67 14.98 0.44
CA ALA A 95 35.09 14.71 1.75
C ALA A 95 33.79 13.90 1.63
N LEU A 96 32.92 14.21 0.66
CA LEU A 96 31.72 13.43 0.37
C LEU A 96 32.06 12.01 -0.12
N TRP A 97 33.09 11.84 -0.96
CA TRP A 97 33.58 10.52 -1.34
C TRP A 97 34.16 9.74 -0.15
N LYS A 98 34.92 10.40 0.74
CA LYS A 98 35.40 9.79 1.99
C LYS A 98 34.21 9.33 2.84
N ARG A 99 33.22 10.20 3.07
CA ARG A 99 31.99 9.89 3.81
C ARG A 99 31.21 8.73 3.18
N TYR A 100 31.14 8.66 1.85
CA TYR A 100 30.59 7.50 1.14
C TYR A 100 31.35 6.21 1.46
N VAL A 101 32.69 6.22 1.41
CA VAL A 101 33.50 5.03 1.77
C VAL A 101 33.38 4.67 3.27
N ASP A 102 33.29 5.65 4.17
CA ASP A 102 33.19 5.43 5.63
C ASP A 102 31.80 4.96 6.11
N TRP A 103 30.75 5.17 5.32
CA TRP A 103 29.35 4.95 5.69
C TRP A 103 28.54 4.09 4.70
N LEU A 104 29.14 3.63 3.58
CA LEU A 104 28.53 2.65 2.69
C LEU A 104 28.51 1.27 3.36
N TYR A 105 27.32 0.80 3.70
CA TYR A 105 27.10 -0.58 4.11
C TYR A 105 26.94 -1.49 2.89
N GLN A 106 27.48 -2.72 2.95
CA GLN A 106 27.33 -3.76 1.92
C GLN A 106 27.05 -5.13 2.55
N HIS A 107 25.93 -5.78 2.17
CA HIS A 107 25.69 -7.19 2.44
C HIS A 107 26.00 -8.06 1.20
N LYS A 108 27.21 -8.60 1.15
CA LYS A 108 27.77 -9.26 -0.05
C LYS A 108 26.91 -10.40 -0.61
N GLU A 109 26.38 -11.28 0.23
CA GLU A 109 25.54 -12.41 -0.22
C GLU A 109 24.17 -11.96 -0.78
N LEU A 110 23.66 -10.80 -0.35
CA LEU A 110 22.36 -10.29 -0.81
C LEU A 110 22.48 -9.35 -2.01
N GLY A 111 23.71 -9.03 -2.45
CA GLY A 111 23.96 -8.00 -3.46
C GLY A 111 23.40 -6.62 -3.05
N LEU A 112 23.25 -6.36 -1.75
CA LEU A 112 22.57 -5.19 -1.20
C LEU A 112 23.57 -4.18 -0.65
N TYR A 113 23.31 -2.90 -0.91
CA TYR A 113 24.08 -1.77 -0.41
C TYR A 113 23.13 -0.74 0.23
N LEU A 114 23.66 0.00 1.19
CA LEU A 114 22.97 1.14 1.82
C LEU A 114 23.94 2.32 1.91
N ASP A 115 23.66 3.36 1.13
CA ASP A 115 24.37 4.64 1.14
C ASP A 115 23.58 5.67 1.93
N VAL A 116 24.21 6.19 2.99
CA VAL A 116 23.69 7.26 3.87
C VAL A 116 24.55 8.54 3.81
N SER A 117 25.52 8.61 2.90
CA SER A 117 26.46 9.73 2.79
C SER A 117 25.80 11.09 2.54
N ARG A 118 24.63 11.08 1.88
CA ARG A 118 23.80 12.26 1.57
C ARG A 118 22.71 12.55 2.62
N VAL A 119 22.91 12.08 3.87
CA VAL A 119 22.18 12.51 5.07
C VAL A 119 23.14 13.31 5.96
N GLY A 120 22.66 14.39 6.59
CA GLY A 120 23.52 15.46 7.16
C GLY A 120 24.11 15.23 8.55
N PHE A 121 23.97 14.04 9.16
CA PHE A 121 24.45 13.82 10.53
C PHE A 121 26.00 13.86 10.63
N PRO A 122 26.58 14.59 11.60
CA PRO A 122 28.01 14.56 11.87
C PRO A 122 28.42 13.21 12.51
N ASP A 123 29.71 12.88 12.54
CA ASP A 123 30.17 11.60 13.10
C ASP A 123 29.88 11.53 14.62
N GLU A 124 29.98 12.66 15.33
CA GLU A 124 29.70 12.81 16.77
C GLU A 124 28.23 12.51 17.14
N PHE A 125 27.29 12.66 16.20
CA PHE A 125 25.88 12.34 16.43
C PHE A 125 25.64 10.84 16.65
N LEU A 126 26.54 9.98 16.13
CA LEU A 126 26.50 8.56 16.47
C LEU A 126 26.82 8.34 17.95
N ASP A 127 27.85 9.00 18.48
CA ASP A 127 28.26 8.86 19.89
C ASP A 127 27.17 9.38 20.85
N GLU A 128 26.47 10.46 20.48
CA GLU A 128 25.28 10.96 21.20
C GLU A 128 24.11 9.97 21.21
N MET A 129 23.91 9.23 20.12
CA MET A 129 22.79 8.30 19.94
C MET A 129 23.09 6.86 20.40
N GLU A 130 24.36 6.48 20.54
CA GLU A 130 24.82 5.12 20.88
C GLU A 130 24.11 4.53 22.14
N PRO A 131 23.89 5.26 23.25
CA PRO A 131 23.14 4.73 24.39
C PRO A 131 21.68 4.37 24.08
N LYS A 132 21.03 5.12 23.16
CA LYS A 132 19.68 4.80 22.68
C LYS A 132 19.69 3.59 21.76
N PHE A 133 20.69 3.48 20.88
CA PHE A 133 20.86 2.31 20.01
C PHE A 133 21.10 1.03 20.81
N GLN A 134 21.95 1.06 21.84
CA GLN A 134 22.11 -0.11 22.71
C GLN A 134 20.80 -0.48 23.42
N LYS A 135 20.01 0.49 23.95
CA LYS A 135 18.65 0.21 24.48
C LYS A 135 17.73 -0.42 23.42
N ALA A 136 17.79 0.04 22.17
CA ALA A 136 16.99 -0.48 21.07
C ALA A 136 17.39 -1.90 20.63
N PHE A 137 18.70 -2.20 20.55
CA PHE A 137 19.19 -3.55 20.28
C PHE A 137 18.79 -4.52 21.41
N ASP A 138 18.92 -4.09 22.66
CA ASP A 138 18.50 -4.86 23.84
C ASP A 138 16.99 -5.17 23.82
N HIS A 139 16.17 -4.24 23.32
CA HIS A 139 14.74 -4.45 23.08
C HIS A 139 14.49 -5.46 21.95
N MET A 140 15.17 -5.35 20.81
CA MET A 140 15.06 -6.31 19.70
C MET A 140 15.48 -7.74 20.12
N VAL A 141 16.53 -7.88 20.93
CA VAL A 141 16.99 -9.17 21.46
C VAL A 141 15.98 -9.78 22.44
N LYS A 142 15.28 -8.96 23.24
CA LYS A 142 14.20 -9.42 24.13
C LYS A 142 12.97 -9.85 23.32
N LEU A 143 12.60 -9.06 22.31
CA LEU A 143 11.49 -9.35 21.40
C LEU A 143 11.68 -10.69 20.68
N GLU A 144 12.84 -10.92 20.03
CA GLU A 144 13.11 -12.19 19.34
C GLU A 144 13.11 -13.41 20.26
N LYS A 145 13.44 -13.22 21.55
CA LYS A 145 13.37 -14.27 22.59
C LYS A 145 11.94 -14.52 23.11
N GLY A 146 10.92 -13.86 22.58
CA GLY A 146 9.52 -14.05 22.97
C GLY A 146 9.06 -13.20 24.15
N ALA A 147 9.72 -12.06 24.42
CA ALA A 147 9.15 -11.07 25.33
C ALA A 147 7.84 -10.48 24.79
N ILE A 148 6.99 -9.99 25.71
CA ILE A 148 5.82 -9.18 25.34
C ILE A 148 6.31 -7.82 24.84
N ALA A 149 6.41 -7.69 23.51
CA ALA A 149 6.81 -6.45 22.83
C ALA A 149 5.60 -5.57 22.44
N ASN A 150 4.38 -6.11 22.57
CA ASN A 150 3.13 -5.39 22.39
C ASN A 150 2.37 -5.40 23.74
N PRO A 151 2.69 -4.51 24.69
CA PRO A 151 2.13 -4.53 26.04
C PRO A 151 0.61 -4.27 26.05
N ASP A 152 0.11 -3.37 25.21
CA ASP A 152 -1.31 -3.00 25.10
C ASP A 152 -2.23 -4.19 24.81
N GLU A 153 -1.79 -5.12 23.95
CA GLU A 153 -2.54 -6.32 23.60
C GLU A 153 -2.06 -7.56 24.37
N GLY A 154 -1.03 -7.44 25.22
CA GLY A 154 -0.40 -8.54 25.94
C GLY A 154 0.31 -9.58 25.06
N ARG A 155 0.81 -9.17 23.87
CA ARG A 155 1.29 -10.09 22.82
C ARG A 155 2.81 -10.10 22.62
N MET A 156 3.32 -11.28 22.25
CA MET A 156 4.62 -11.43 21.60
C MET A 156 4.57 -10.87 20.16
N VAL A 157 5.74 -10.62 19.57
CA VAL A 157 5.88 -10.22 18.16
C VAL A 157 6.90 -11.15 17.52
N GLY A 158 6.46 -11.97 16.56
CA GLY A 158 7.21 -13.16 16.16
C GLY A 158 7.46 -13.34 14.66
N HIS A 159 7.21 -12.34 13.82
CA HIS A 159 7.37 -12.45 12.36
C HIS A 159 8.81 -12.84 11.93
N TYR A 160 9.81 -12.52 12.74
CA TYR A 160 11.20 -12.98 12.58
C TYR A 160 11.35 -14.52 12.63
N TRP A 161 10.52 -15.23 13.41
CA TRP A 161 10.56 -16.69 13.53
C TRP A 161 10.01 -17.39 12.28
N LEU A 162 9.19 -16.71 11.48
CA LEU A 162 8.66 -17.26 10.22
C LEU A 162 9.80 -17.55 9.22
N ARG A 163 10.84 -16.70 9.24
CA ARG A 163 12.03 -16.75 8.38
C ARG A 163 13.06 -17.77 8.88
N ASN A 164 13.18 -17.91 10.20
CA ASN A 164 14.06 -18.88 10.83
C ASN A 164 13.38 -19.51 12.06
N PRO A 165 12.60 -20.60 11.88
CA PRO A 165 11.82 -21.21 12.95
C PRO A 165 12.68 -21.68 14.14
N LYS A 166 13.96 -21.98 13.92
CA LYS A 166 14.91 -22.41 14.97
C LYS A 166 15.12 -21.36 16.07
N LEU A 167 14.74 -20.10 15.82
CA LEU A 167 14.79 -19.00 16.78
C LEU A 167 13.47 -18.80 17.55
N ALA A 168 12.42 -19.59 17.27
CA ALA A 168 11.16 -19.50 18.00
C ALA A 168 11.36 -19.84 19.50
N PRO A 169 10.69 -19.13 20.45
CA PRO A 169 10.94 -19.26 21.90
C PRO A 169 10.72 -20.65 22.49
N ASN A 170 10.00 -21.53 21.78
CA ASN A 170 9.75 -22.90 22.19
C ASN A 170 9.51 -23.82 20.97
N SER A 171 9.59 -25.13 21.21
CA SER A 171 9.43 -26.16 20.18
C SER A 171 8.02 -26.24 19.58
N PHE A 172 6.97 -25.84 20.32
CA PHE A 172 5.61 -25.81 19.81
C PHE A 172 5.43 -24.73 18.73
N LEU A 173 5.87 -23.49 19.01
CA LEU A 173 5.88 -22.41 18.03
C LEU A 173 6.73 -22.76 16.80
N ARG A 174 7.91 -23.35 17.00
CA ARG A 174 8.75 -23.83 15.89
C ARG A 174 7.98 -24.82 15.00
N LEU A 175 7.42 -25.86 15.58
CA LEU A 175 6.70 -26.91 14.85
C LEU A 175 5.43 -26.37 14.18
N GLN A 176 4.72 -25.40 14.78
CA GLN A 176 3.60 -24.74 14.12
C GLN A 176 4.03 -24.04 12.83
N ILE A 177 5.17 -23.34 12.83
CA ILE A 177 5.70 -22.65 11.64
C ILE A 177 6.21 -23.66 10.62
N GLU A 178 7.02 -24.63 11.04
CA GLU A 178 7.59 -25.69 10.17
C GLU A 178 6.46 -26.48 9.46
N ASN A 179 5.46 -26.95 10.21
CA ASN A 179 4.32 -27.70 9.66
C ASN A 179 3.43 -26.83 8.75
N THR A 180 3.23 -25.54 9.08
CA THR A 180 2.43 -24.62 8.25
C THR A 180 3.10 -24.39 6.91
N LEU A 181 4.43 -24.18 6.89
CA LEU A 181 5.19 -24.00 5.65
C LEU A 181 5.21 -25.26 4.80
N GLU A 182 5.37 -26.45 5.41
CA GLU A 182 5.30 -27.72 4.68
C GLU A 182 3.91 -27.95 4.06
N ALA A 183 2.83 -27.77 4.84
CA ALA A 183 1.46 -27.92 4.36
C ALA A 183 1.11 -26.92 3.25
N LEU A 184 1.61 -25.68 3.34
CA LEU A 184 1.41 -24.62 2.35
C LEU A 184 2.13 -24.93 1.05
N CYS A 185 3.43 -25.24 1.09
CA CYS A 185 4.19 -25.66 -0.10
C CYS A 185 3.49 -26.84 -0.77
N LYS A 186 3.15 -27.87 0.02
CA LYS A 186 2.48 -29.07 -0.48
C LYS A 186 1.11 -28.77 -1.13
N PHE A 187 0.35 -27.85 -0.57
CA PHE A 187 -0.95 -27.45 -1.13
C PHE A 187 -0.77 -26.69 -2.44
N ALA A 188 0.20 -25.76 -2.52
CA ALA A 188 0.53 -25.07 -3.78
C ALA A 188 0.99 -26.06 -4.86
N ASP A 189 1.86 -27.02 -4.53
CA ASP A 189 2.31 -28.10 -5.44
C ASP A 189 1.11 -28.95 -5.92
N ASP A 190 0.24 -29.39 -5.00
CA ASP A 190 -0.94 -30.20 -5.32
C ASP A 190 -1.96 -29.40 -6.18
N VAL A 191 -2.05 -28.06 -6.04
CA VAL A 191 -2.90 -27.18 -6.88
C VAL A 191 -2.28 -26.94 -8.26
N VAL A 192 -1.01 -26.54 -8.33
CA VAL A 192 -0.31 -26.21 -9.59
C VAL A 192 -0.18 -27.45 -10.49
N SER A 193 -0.01 -28.64 -9.90
CA SER A 193 -0.04 -29.92 -10.63
C SER A 193 -1.43 -30.39 -11.06
N GLY A 194 -2.51 -29.68 -10.70
CA GLY A 194 -3.89 -30.03 -11.05
C GLY A 194 -4.45 -31.26 -10.31
N LYS A 195 -3.79 -31.69 -9.23
CA LYS A 195 -4.26 -32.78 -8.36
C LYS A 195 -5.38 -32.28 -7.43
N ILE A 196 -5.21 -31.09 -6.86
CA ILE A 196 -6.30 -30.27 -6.34
C ILE A 196 -6.76 -29.37 -7.50
N LYS A 197 -8.03 -29.48 -7.87
CA LYS A 197 -8.59 -28.84 -9.07
C LYS A 197 -10.05 -28.43 -8.84
N PRO A 198 -10.56 -27.42 -9.55
CA PRO A 198 -11.95 -27.01 -9.44
C PRO A 198 -12.89 -28.08 -10.01
N PRO A 199 -14.19 -28.09 -9.63
CA PRO A 199 -15.13 -29.12 -10.08
C PRO A 199 -15.41 -29.15 -11.59
N SER A 200 -15.42 -27.98 -12.24
CA SER A 200 -16.07 -27.77 -13.54
C SER A 200 -15.29 -26.87 -14.53
N SER A 201 -14.03 -26.55 -14.23
CA SER A 201 -13.16 -25.75 -15.13
C SER A 201 -12.96 -26.40 -16.50
N PRO A 202 -13.13 -25.65 -17.62
CA PRO A 202 -12.76 -26.11 -18.97
C PRO A 202 -11.29 -26.51 -19.08
N GLU A 203 -10.41 -25.86 -18.33
CA GLU A 203 -8.96 -26.12 -18.30
C GLU A 203 -8.59 -27.35 -17.44
N GLY A 204 -9.55 -27.94 -16.73
CA GLY A 204 -9.33 -29.08 -15.83
C GLY A 204 -8.48 -28.79 -14.58
N ARG A 205 -8.01 -27.55 -14.43
CA ARG A 205 -7.15 -27.05 -13.34
C ARG A 205 -7.59 -25.64 -12.90
N PHE A 206 -6.99 -25.14 -11.82
CA PHE A 206 -7.05 -23.72 -11.47
C PHE A 206 -6.11 -22.91 -12.37
N THR A 207 -6.53 -21.70 -12.75
CA THR A 207 -5.72 -20.74 -13.54
C THR A 207 -5.74 -19.32 -12.97
N GLN A 208 -6.61 -19.04 -12.00
CA GLN A 208 -6.74 -17.74 -11.36
C GLN A 208 -6.72 -17.89 -9.83
N VAL A 209 -6.24 -16.87 -9.12
CA VAL A 209 -6.39 -16.66 -7.68
C VAL A 209 -7.15 -15.36 -7.46
N LEU A 210 -8.19 -15.39 -6.64
CA LEU A 210 -8.87 -14.19 -6.15
C LEU A 210 -8.61 -14.05 -4.65
N SER A 211 -7.74 -13.11 -4.28
CA SER A 211 -7.36 -12.85 -2.89
C SER A 211 -8.27 -11.76 -2.29
N VAL A 212 -9.04 -12.12 -1.26
CA VAL A 212 -10.01 -11.25 -0.59
C VAL A 212 -9.50 -10.96 0.83
N GLY A 213 -9.13 -9.70 1.10
CA GLY A 213 -8.47 -9.29 2.34
C GLY A 213 -8.04 -7.82 2.28
N ILE A 214 -7.98 -7.12 3.41
CA ILE A 214 -7.68 -5.67 3.47
C ILE A 214 -6.41 -5.36 4.29
N GLY A 215 -5.71 -4.28 3.93
CA GLY A 215 -4.53 -3.80 4.64
C GLY A 215 -3.42 -4.85 4.66
N GLY A 216 -3.05 -5.33 5.85
CA GLY A 216 -1.98 -6.32 6.00
C GLY A 216 -2.25 -7.65 5.29
N SER A 217 -3.54 -7.99 5.09
CA SER A 217 -4.00 -9.15 4.32
C SER A 217 -3.87 -8.99 2.80
N ALA A 218 -3.41 -7.84 2.29
CA ALA A 218 -3.39 -7.57 0.84
C ALA A 218 -2.19 -6.74 0.36
N LEU A 219 -1.70 -5.75 1.11
CA LEU A 219 -0.63 -4.86 0.64
C LEU A 219 0.73 -5.56 0.47
N GLY A 220 1.03 -6.54 1.33
CA GLY A 220 2.17 -7.44 1.14
C GLY A 220 2.00 -8.32 -0.11
N PRO A 221 0.91 -9.12 -0.20
CA PRO A 221 0.65 -9.99 -1.36
C PRO A 221 0.58 -9.24 -2.69
N GLN A 222 0.02 -8.03 -2.72
CA GLN A 222 -0.01 -7.15 -3.90
C GLN A 222 1.40 -6.71 -4.30
N PHE A 223 2.22 -6.25 -3.35
CA PHE A 223 3.61 -5.86 -3.62
C PHE A 223 4.45 -7.05 -4.13
N VAL A 224 4.34 -8.21 -3.49
CA VAL A 224 5.10 -9.41 -3.90
C VAL A 224 4.64 -9.96 -5.25
N ALA A 225 3.34 -9.90 -5.56
CA ALA A 225 2.83 -10.23 -6.89
C ALA A 225 3.40 -9.30 -7.99
N GLU A 226 3.33 -7.98 -7.80
CA GLU A 226 3.88 -6.99 -8.76
C GLU A 226 5.41 -7.09 -8.89
N ALA A 227 6.10 -7.39 -7.79
CA ALA A 227 7.57 -7.44 -7.75
C ALA A 227 8.18 -8.68 -8.39
N LEU A 228 7.50 -9.83 -8.34
CA LEU A 228 8.10 -11.15 -8.57
C LEU A 228 7.31 -12.12 -9.44
N ALA A 229 6.05 -11.83 -9.79
CA ALA A 229 5.29 -12.75 -10.65
C ALA A 229 5.94 -12.85 -12.04
N PRO A 230 6.16 -14.06 -12.58
CA PRO A 230 6.62 -14.22 -13.96
C PRO A 230 5.49 -13.81 -14.94
N ASP A 231 5.85 -13.38 -16.15
CA ASP A 231 4.91 -12.92 -17.20
C ASP A 231 3.73 -13.88 -17.46
N ASN A 232 3.96 -15.17 -17.25
CA ASN A 232 2.98 -16.24 -17.41
C ASN A 232 2.98 -17.13 -16.16
N PRO A 233 2.32 -16.71 -15.06
CA PRO A 233 2.31 -17.46 -13.82
C PRO A 233 1.35 -18.67 -13.93
N PRO A 234 1.57 -19.76 -13.17
CA PRO A 234 0.72 -20.95 -13.23
C PRO A 234 -0.75 -20.65 -12.92
N LEU A 235 -0.97 -19.78 -11.93
CA LEU A 235 -2.23 -19.09 -11.67
C LEU A 235 -1.99 -17.57 -11.65
N LYS A 236 -2.86 -16.77 -12.26
CA LYS A 236 -2.83 -15.29 -12.22
C LYS A 236 -3.59 -14.77 -11.00
N ILE A 237 -3.11 -13.73 -10.32
CA ILE A 237 -3.78 -13.20 -9.12
C ILE A 237 -4.58 -11.92 -9.39
N ARG A 238 -5.71 -11.78 -8.69
CA ARG A 238 -6.52 -10.57 -8.56
C ARG A 238 -6.86 -10.34 -7.09
N PHE A 239 -7.17 -9.10 -6.72
CA PHE A 239 -7.38 -8.68 -5.33
C PHE A 239 -8.72 -7.97 -5.12
N ILE A 240 -9.37 -8.25 -3.99
CA ILE A 240 -10.46 -7.46 -3.43
C ILE A 240 -10.00 -6.99 -2.04
N ASP A 241 -9.57 -5.73 -1.95
CA ASP A 241 -9.03 -5.10 -0.75
C ASP A 241 -9.88 -3.93 -0.19
N ASN A 242 -11.07 -3.70 -0.77
CA ASN A 242 -11.99 -2.64 -0.40
C ASN A 242 -13.44 -3.16 -0.41
N THR A 243 -14.36 -2.46 0.29
CA THR A 243 -15.80 -2.76 0.31
C THR A 243 -16.60 -1.96 -0.72
N ASP A 244 -15.94 -1.24 -1.64
CA ASP A 244 -16.56 -0.55 -2.78
C ASP A 244 -17.20 -1.57 -3.73
N PRO A 245 -18.54 -1.55 -3.92
CA PRO A 245 -19.22 -2.54 -4.76
C PRO A 245 -18.75 -2.48 -6.21
N ALA A 246 -18.48 -1.29 -6.76
CA ALA A 246 -18.03 -1.17 -8.16
C ALA A 246 -16.63 -1.78 -8.36
N GLY A 247 -15.77 -1.74 -7.33
CA GLY A 247 -14.49 -2.42 -7.32
C GLY A 247 -14.63 -3.95 -7.26
N ILE A 248 -15.54 -4.45 -6.44
CA ILE A 248 -15.86 -5.89 -6.30
C ILE A 248 -16.44 -6.43 -7.61
N ASP A 249 -17.49 -5.78 -8.12
CA ASP A 249 -18.17 -6.12 -9.38
C ASP A 249 -17.19 -6.15 -10.54
N HIS A 250 -16.27 -5.17 -10.62
CA HIS A 250 -15.24 -5.14 -11.65
C HIS A 250 -14.33 -6.38 -11.62
N GLN A 251 -13.85 -6.81 -10.44
CA GLN A 251 -12.99 -8.01 -10.36
C GLN A 251 -13.74 -9.30 -10.70
N ILE A 252 -15.01 -9.41 -10.29
CA ILE A 252 -15.87 -10.56 -10.61
C ILE A 252 -16.17 -10.60 -12.11
N ALA A 253 -16.54 -9.46 -12.72
CA ALA A 253 -16.80 -9.35 -14.16
C ALA A 253 -15.53 -9.57 -15.03
N GLN A 254 -14.35 -9.18 -14.53
CA GLN A 254 -13.06 -9.42 -15.17
C GLN A 254 -12.59 -10.87 -15.12
N LEU A 255 -13.12 -11.68 -14.20
CA LEU A 255 -12.97 -13.14 -14.23
C LEU A 255 -14.00 -13.76 -15.18
N GLY A 256 -15.27 -13.40 -15.04
CA GLY A 256 -16.35 -13.91 -15.90
C GLY A 256 -16.34 -15.45 -15.98
N PRO A 257 -16.20 -16.06 -17.18
CA PRO A 257 -16.08 -17.51 -17.33
C PRO A 257 -14.89 -18.14 -16.58
N GLU A 258 -13.82 -17.39 -16.32
CA GLU A 258 -12.65 -17.89 -15.59
C GLU A 258 -12.97 -18.20 -14.11
N LEU A 259 -14.11 -17.72 -13.57
CA LEU A 259 -14.56 -17.97 -12.19
C LEU A 259 -14.64 -19.48 -11.86
N ALA A 260 -15.01 -20.32 -12.82
CA ALA A 260 -15.01 -21.78 -12.70
C ALA A 260 -13.59 -22.40 -12.57
N SER A 261 -12.54 -21.58 -12.74
CA SER A 261 -11.11 -21.93 -12.62
C SER A 261 -10.36 -21.10 -11.58
N THR A 262 -11.08 -20.31 -10.77
CA THR A 262 -10.51 -19.43 -9.73
C THR A 262 -10.43 -20.12 -8.37
N LEU A 263 -9.26 -20.10 -7.74
CA LEU A 263 -9.10 -20.39 -6.31
C LEU A 263 -9.31 -19.09 -5.52
N VAL A 264 -10.27 -19.07 -4.59
CA VAL A 264 -10.54 -17.87 -3.77
C VAL A 264 -9.82 -18.01 -2.43
N ILE A 265 -8.93 -17.07 -2.10
CA ILE A 265 -8.19 -17.05 -0.83
C ILE A 265 -8.75 -15.92 0.02
N VAL A 266 -9.28 -16.23 1.20
CA VAL A 266 -9.95 -15.27 2.08
C VAL A 266 -9.09 -15.05 3.32
N ILE A 267 -8.65 -13.81 3.55
CA ILE A 267 -7.57 -13.49 4.49
C ILE A 267 -8.04 -12.48 5.54
N SER A 268 -8.44 -12.97 6.71
CA SER A 268 -8.80 -12.13 7.87
C SER A 268 -8.43 -12.82 9.17
N LYS A 269 -7.61 -12.16 10.00
CA LYS A 269 -7.15 -12.70 11.29
C LYS A 269 -8.31 -13.06 12.23
N SER A 270 -9.25 -12.14 12.43
CA SER A 270 -10.43 -12.33 13.28
C SER A 270 -11.58 -13.05 12.57
N GLY A 271 -11.53 -13.16 11.24
CA GLY A 271 -12.63 -13.60 10.40
C GLY A 271 -13.85 -12.68 10.37
N GLY A 272 -13.83 -11.56 11.11
CA GLY A 272 -14.93 -10.61 11.25
C GLY A 272 -14.68 -9.24 10.59
N THR A 273 -13.57 -9.08 9.86
CA THR A 273 -13.25 -7.84 9.13
C THR A 273 -14.36 -7.50 8.14
N PRO A 274 -15.08 -6.37 8.27
CA PRO A 274 -16.28 -6.09 7.47
C PRO A 274 -16.02 -6.11 5.96
N GLU A 275 -14.93 -5.51 5.50
CA GLU A 275 -14.57 -5.37 4.10
C GLU A 275 -14.26 -6.74 3.47
N THR A 276 -13.46 -7.55 4.16
CA THR A 276 -13.18 -8.94 3.76
C THR A 276 -14.44 -9.81 3.76
N ARG A 277 -15.32 -9.63 4.75
CA ARG A 277 -16.59 -10.37 4.84
C ARG A 277 -17.56 -9.98 3.72
N ASN A 278 -17.64 -8.70 3.38
CA ASN A 278 -18.50 -8.21 2.29
C ASN A 278 -17.99 -8.75 0.94
N GLY A 279 -16.69 -8.66 0.67
CA GLY A 279 -16.06 -9.25 -0.52
C GLY A 279 -16.29 -10.76 -0.61
N LEU A 280 -16.20 -11.50 0.51
CA LEU A 280 -16.54 -12.93 0.56
C LEU A 280 -18.00 -13.18 0.16
N LEU A 281 -18.95 -12.40 0.68
CA LEU A 281 -20.38 -12.63 0.42
C LEU A 281 -20.78 -12.31 -1.02
N GLU A 282 -20.23 -11.25 -1.62
CA GLU A 282 -20.47 -10.94 -3.04
C GLU A 282 -19.81 -11.99 -3.96
N VAL A 283 -18.60 -12.48 -3.63
CA VAL A 283 -18.00 -13.60 -4.37
C VAL A 283 -18.82 -14.89 -4.20
N GLN A 284 -19.30 -15.22 -2.99
CA GLN A 284 -20.19 -16.36 -2.77
C GLN A 284 -21.52 -16.21 -3.54
N LYS A 285 -22.05 -15.00 -3.69
CA LYS A 285 -23.23 -14.70 -4.52
C LYS A 285 -22.94 -14.94 -6.00
N ALA A 286 -21.87 -14.38 -6.55
CA ALA A 286 -21.46 -14.61 -7.94
C ALA A 286 -21.19 -16.09 -8.24
N PHE A 287 -20.63 -16.83 -7.28
CA PHE A 287 -20.50 -18.29 -7.37
C PHE A 287 -21.87 -18.99 -7.49
N ARG A 288 -22.86 -18.64 -6.63
CA ARG A 288 -24.23 -19.20 -6.73
C ARG A 288 -24.90 -18.85 -8.07
N GLU A 289 -24.76 -17.62 -8.53
CA GLU A 289 -25.32 -17.14 -9.81
C GLU A 289 -24.68 -17.85 -11.01
N ALA A 290 -23.40 -18.21 -10.92
CA ALA A 290 -22.69 -19.03 -11.90
C ALA A 290 -22.92 -20.55 -11.77
N GLY A 291 -23.70 -21.00 -10.77
CA GLY A 291 -23.94 -22.44 -10.51
C GLY A 291 -22.73 -23.18 -9.92
N LEU A 292 -21.83 -22.49 -9.24
CA LEU A 292 -20.57 -23.00 -8.67
C LEU A 292 -20.64 -23.17 -7.15
N GLU A 293 -20.06 -24.24 -6.63
CA GLU A 293 -19.92 -24.47 -5.18
C GLU A 293 -18.67 -23.75 -4.63
N PHE A 294 -18.85 -22.60 -3.96
CA PHE A 294 -17.73 -21.84 -3.36
C PHE A 294 -16.80 -22.69 -2.49
N ALA A 295 -17.34 -23.58 -1.66
CA ALA A 295 -16.54 -24.45 -0.79
C ALA A 295 -15.55 -25.37 -1.54
N LYS A 296 -15.76 -25.64 -2.84
CA LYS A 296 -14.83 -26.43 -3.67
C LYS A 296 -13.71 -25.60 -4.29
N GLN A 297 -13.71 -24.30 -4.07
CA GLN A 297 -12.74 -23.35 -4.63
C GLN A 297 -12.22 -22.33 -3.58
N GLY A 298 -12.81 -22.27 -2.39
CA GLY A 298 -12.41 -21.39 -1.28
C GLY A 298 -11.30 -21.95 -0.39
N VAL A 299 -10.43 -21.06 0.09
CA VAL A 299 -9.35 -21.29 1.05
C VAL A 299 -9.38 -20.17 2.09
N ALA A 300 -9.22 -20.50 3.38
CA ALA A 300 -9.14 -19.49 4.45
C ALA A 300 -7.70 -19.33 4.99
N ILE A 301 -7.30 -18.09 5.25
CA ILE A 301 -6.09 -17.74 6.01
C ILE A 301 -6.52 -16.87 7.19
N THR A 302 -6.43 -17.41 8.40
CA THR A 302 -7.14 -16.87 9.57
C THR A 302 -6.58 -17.42 10.88
N GLN A 303 -6.84 -16.76 12.01
CA GLN A 303 -6.59 -17.34 13.32
C GLN A 303 -7.48 -18.57 13.53
N GLU A 304 -6.95 -19.61 14.20
CA GLU A 304 -7.69 -20.82 14.53
C GLU A 304 -8.90 -20.50 15.44
N ASN A 305 -10.05 -21.14 15.19
CA ASN A 305 -11.32 -20.90 15.86
C ASN A 305 -11.92 -19.49 15.67
N SER A 306 -11.45 -18.69 14.70
CA SER A 306 -12.10 -17.43 14.32
C SER A 306 -13.48 -17.64 13.68
N LEU A 307 -14.21 -16.56 13.38
CA LEU A 307 -15.46 -16.67 12.61
C LEU A 307 -15.24 -17.34 11.24
N LEU A 308 -14.23 -16.88 10.50
CA LEU A 308 -13.89 -17.38 9.15
C LEU A 308 -13.34 -18.82 9.21
N ASP A 309 -12.59 -19.16 10.25
CA ASP A 309 -12.08 -20.53 10.44
C ASP A 309 -13.22 -21.52 10.67
N ASN A 310 -14.20 -21.13 11.49
CA ASN A 310 -15.41 -21.92 11.73
C ASN A 310 -16.29 -22.01 10.48
N THR A 311 -16.52 -20.92 9.76
CA THR A 311 -17.22 -20.93 8.46
C THR A 311 -16.57 -21.90 7.49
N ALA A 312 -15.27 -21.75 7.24
CA ALA A 312 -14.53 -22.60 6.31
C ALA A 312 -14.52 -24.08 6.72
N ARG A 313 -14.49 -24.37 8.02
CA ARG A 313 -14.55 -25.71 8.60
C ARG A 313 -15.95 -26.35 8.52
N ILE A 314 -17.02 -25.56 8.63
CA ILE A 314 -18.41 -26.02 8.59
C ILE A 314 -18.87 -26.21 7.14
N GLU A 315 -18.54 -25.28 6.24
CA GLU A 315 -18.87 -25.37 4.81
C GLU A 315 -17.97 -26.37 4.05
N GLY A 316 -16.85 -26.80 4.64
CA GLY A 316 -15.96 -27.80 4.05
C GLY A 316 -15.10 -27.24 2.91
N TRP A 317 -14.48 -26.08 3.14
CA TRP A 317 -13.59 -25.40 2.19
C TRP A 317 -12.31 -26.23 1.89
N VAL A 318 -11.68 -25.95 0.74
CA VAL A 318 -10.57 -26.75 0.19
C VAL A 318 -9.36 -26.81 1.14
N ALA A 319 -9.03 -25.70 1.79
CA ALA A 319 -7.96 -25.62 2.79
C ALA A 319 -8.18 -24.48 3.79
N ARG A 320 -7.48 -24.58 4.93
CA ARG A 320 -7.39 -23.55 5.98
C ARG A 320 -5.94 -23.46 6.45
N PHE A 321 -5.40 -22.25 6.57
CA PHE A 321 -4.05 -21.99 7.06
C PHE A 321 -4.06 -21.01 8.24
N PRO A 322 -3.22 -21.21 9.27
CA PRO A 322 -3.22 -20.39 10.46
C PRO A 322 -2.57 -19.02 10.23
N MET A 323 -3.18 -17.98 10.80
CA MET A 323 -2.58 -16.67 11.05
C MET A 323 -2.43 -16.49 12.56
N PHE A 324 -1.20 -16.54 13.06
CA PHE A 324 -0.92 -16.55 14.50
C PHE A 324 -1.19 -15.19 15.18
N ASP A 325 -1.48 -15.21 16.48
CA ASP A 325 -1.76 -14.02 17.27
C ASP A 325 -0.55 -13.06 17.37
N TRP A 326 0.66 -13.62 17.45
CA TRP A 326 1.95 -12.89 17.46
C TRP A 326 2.44 -12.41 16.08
N VAL A 327 1.69 -12.65 15.01
CA VAL A 327 1.94 -12.06 13.67
C VAL A 327 1.08 -10.80 13.50
N GLY A 328 1.70 -9.64 13.37
CA GLY A 328 1.02 -8.38 13.05
C GLY A 328 0.58 -8.36 11.58
N GLY A 329 -0.54 -7.69 11.26
CA GLY A 329 -1.05 -7.66 9.88
C GLY A 329 -0.02 -7.13 8.87
N ARG A 330 0.57 -5.97 9.18
CA ARG A 330 1.63 -5.32 8.38
C ARG A 330 2.97 -6.07 8.33
N THR A 331 3.17 -7.09 9.16
CA THR A 331 4.36 -7.98 9.17
C THR A 331 4.00 -9.44 8.85
N SER A 332 2.85 -9.66 8.20
CA SER A 332 2.33 -11.02 7.91
C SER A 332 2.75 -11.60 6.57
N GLU A 333 3.47 -10.86 5.72
CA GLU A 333 3.85 -11.30 4.36
C GLU A 333 4.61 -12.63 4.37
N MET A 334 5.54 -12.81 5.32
CA MET A 334 6.32 -14.04 5.47
C MET A 334 5.57 -15.17 6.19
N SER A 335 4.25 -15.04 6.36
CA SER A 335 3.35 -16.10 6.88
C SER A 335 2.52 -16.69 5.73
N ALA A 336 1.53 -17.52 6.04
CA ALA A 336 0.62 -18.05 5.03
C ALA A 336 -0.02 -16.95 4.15
N VAL A 337 -0.24 -15.75 4.71
CA VAL A 337 -0.85 -14.58 4.03
C VAL A 337 -0.20 -14.25 2.69
N GLY A 338 1.14 -14.13 2.65
CA GLY A 338 1.88 -13.83 1.41
C GLY A 338 2.46 -15.05 0.73
N LEU A 339 2.97 -16.01 1.51
CA LEU A 339 3.63 -17.20 0.96
C LEU A 339 2.68 -18.08 0.14
N LEU A 340 1.38 -18.18 0.48
CA LEU A 340 0.44 -19.00 -0.29
C LEU A 340 0.14 -18.40 -1.69
N PRO A 341 -0.33 -17.14 -1.82
CA PRO A 341 -0.55 -16.55 -3.14
C PRO A 341 0.75 -16.50 -3.97
N ALA A 342 1.89 -16.18 -3.35
CA ALA A 342 3.18 -16.17 -4.05
C ALA A 342 3.57 -17.56 -4.62
N ALA A 343 3.44 -18.63 -3.83
CA ALA A 343 3.73 -19.99 -4.30
C ALA A 343 2.79 -20.43 -5.44
N LEU A 344 1.51 -20.05 -5.40
CA LEU A 344 0.54 -20.34 -6.47
C LEU A 344 0.85 -19.59 -7.78
N GLN A 345 1.52 -18.44 -7.69
CA GLN A 345 2.08 -17.71 -8.85
C GLN A 345 3.44 -18.26 -9.32
N GLY A 346 3.98 -19.30 -8.67
CA GLY A 346 5.27 -19.90 -9.01
C GLY A 346 6.50 -19.12 -8.51
N ILE A 347 6.32 -18.21 -7.55
CA ILE A 347 7.42 -17.46 -6.93
C ILE A 347 8.14 -18.36 -5.92
N ASP A 348 9.49 -18.32 -5.90
CA ASP A 348 10.28 -19.07 -4.91
C ASP A 348 10.20 -18.43 -3.51
N ILE A 349 9.19 -18.87 -2.77
CA ILE A 349 8.94 -18.46 -1.39
C ILE A 349 10.03 -18.94 -0.40
N ARG A 350 10.85 -19.93 -0.76
CA ARG A 350 11.97 -20.38 0.11
C ARG A 350 13.13 -19.40 -0.01
N GLU A 351 13.39 -18.90 -1.21
CA GLU A 351 14.36 -17.83 -1.43
C GLU A 351 13.91 -16.50 -0.81
N MET A 352 12.60 -16.18 -0.80
CA MET A 352 12.07 -15.05 -0.01
C MET A 352 12.43 -15.17 1.47
N LEU A 353 12.11 -16.31 2.10
CA LEU A 353 12.40 -16.56 3.51
C LEU A 353 13.91 -16.58 3.80
N ALA A 354 14.73 -17.14 2.91
CA ALA A 354 16.18 -17.16 3.04
C ALA A 354 16.78 -15.74 3.00
N GLY A 355 16.40 -14.92 2.00
CA GLY A 355 16.88 -13.55 1.88
C GLY A 355 16.46 -12.66 3.05
N ALA A 356 15.23 -12.86 3.53
CA ALA A 356 14.72 -12.19 4.71
C ALA A 356 15.45 -12.64 5.99
N SER A 357 15.75 -13.93 6.15
CA SER A 357 16.54 -14.47 7.28
C SER A 357 17.98 -13.95 7.30
N LEU A 358 18.62 -13.80 6.14
CA LEU A 358 19.97 -13.24 6.02
C LEU A 358 20.00 -11.76 6.44
N MET A 359 18.99 -10.98 6.03
CA MET A 359 18.85 -9.60 6.48
C MET A 359 18.58 -9.51 7.99
N ASP A 360 17.75 -10.40 8.53
CA ASP A 360 17.55 -10.49 9.99
C ASP A 360 18.83 -10.91 10.74
N GLU A 361 19.73 -11.69 10.14
CA GLU A 361 21.05 -11.99 10.71
C GLU A 361 21.99 -10.77 10.68
N ALA A 362 22.08 -10.09 9.54
CA ALA A 362 22.83 -8.85 9.40
C ALA A 362 22.40 -7.77 10.41
N ASN A 363 21.11 -7.72 10.72
CA ASN A 363 20.52 -6.78 11.67
C ASN A 363 20.67 -7.15 13.16
N ARG A 364 21.29 -8.28 13.51
CA ARG A 364 21.58 -8.66 14.91
C ARG A 364 22.89 -8.08 15.45
N THR A 365 23.71 -7.44 14.62
CA THR A 365 24.93 -6.76 15.10
C THR A 365 24.59 -5.49 15.87
N THR A 366 25.20 -5.29 17.03
CA THR A 366 24.96 -4.14 17.92
C THR A 366 25.83 -2.93 17.59
N VAL A 367 26.56 -2.94 16.46
CA VAL A 367 27.36 -1.81 15.99
C VAL A 367 26.59 -1.10 14.87
N VAL A 368 26.13 0.13 15.12
CA VAL A 368 25.24 0.88 14.20
C VAL A 368 25.80 0.95 12.77
N ARG A 369 27.08 1.29 12.58
CA ARG A 369 27.74 1.34 11.26
C ARG A 369 27.70 0.03 10.46
N ASN A 370 27.52 -1.11 11.14
CA ASN A 370 27.47 -2.44 10.54
C ASN A 370 26.04 -3.01 10.44
N ASN A 371 25.02 -2.28 10.92
CA ASN A 371 23.64 -2.73 11.00
C ASN A 371 22.77 -1.88 10.05
N PRO A 372 22.29 -2.43 8.91
CA PRO A 372 21.61 -1.61 7.91
C PRO A 372 20.26 -1.08 8.39
N ALA A 373 19.52 -1.82 9.22
CA ALA A 373 18.29 -1.31 9.82
C ALA A 373 18.56 -0.19 10.85
N ALA A 374 19.66 -0.26 11.60
CA ALA A 374 20.06 0.80 12.51
C ALA A 374 20.54 2.05 11.76
N LEU A 375 21.25 1.90 10.63
CA LEU A 375 21.60 3.01 9.74
C LEU A 375 20.36 3.70 9.18
N LEU A 376 19.35 2.95 8.73
CA LEU A 376 18.06 3.54 8.32
C LEU A 376 17.40 4.30 9.48
N ALA A 377 17.30 3.68 10.66
CA ALA A 377 16.70 4.32 11.85
C ALA A 377 17.47 5.57 12.31
N LEU A 378 18.81 5.59 12.21
CA LEU A 378 19.66 6.76 12.48
C LEU A 378 19.34 7.89 11.50
N CYS A 379 19.23 7.57 10.20
CA CYS A 379 18.92 8.55 9.16
C CYS A 379 17.51 9.12 9.32
N TRP A 380 16.52 8.30 9.63
CA TRP A 380 15.14 8.75 9.88
C TRP A 380 15.08 9.64 11.13
N TYR A 381 15.75 9.24 12.21
CA TYR A 381 15.79 10.03 13.46
C TYR A 381 16.47 11.37 13.23
N TRP A 382 17.60 11.42 12.53
CA TRP A 382 18.25 12.68 12.17
C TRP A 382 17.35 13.54 11.26
N ALA A 383 16.87 12.99 10.14
CA ALA A 383 16.18 13.76 9.11
C ALA A 383 14.80 14.26 9.56
N SER A 384 14.19 13.66 10.59
CA SER A 384 12.88 14.04 11.14
C SER A 384 12.93 14.53 12.60
N ASP A 385 14.10 15.00 13.06
CA ASP A 385 14.37 15.53 14.42
C ASP A 385 13.95 14.57 15.58
N GLY A 386 13.79 13.28 15.30
CA GLY A 386 13.25 12.27 16.23
C GLY A 386 11.76 12.43 16.57
N ILE A 387 11.03 13.30 15.86
CA ILE A 387 9.64 13.68 16.14
C ILE A 387 8.72 13.66 14.90
N GLY A 388 9.20 13.15 13.77
CA GLY A 388 8.44 13.15 12.52
C GLY A 388 8.37 14.49 11.80
N SER A 389 9.36 15.39 11.99
CA SER A 389 9.37 16.75 11.39
C SER A 389 9.46 16.78 9.86
N LYS A 390 9.80 15.65 9.23
CA LYS A 390 9.84 15.45 7.77
C LYS A 390 9.21 14.12 7.37
N ASP A 391 8.55 14.12 6.22
CA ASP A 391 8.02 12.94 5.53
C ASP A 391 9.15 12.11 4.86
N MET A 392 8.93 10.80 4.72
CA MET A 392 9.78 9.92 3.92
C MET A 392 9.21 9.79 2.50
N VAL A 393 10.02 10.12 1.48
CA VAL A 393 9.67 9.88 0.08
C VAL A 393 10.42 8.69 -0.48
N VAL A 394 9.71 7.61 -0.82
CA VAL A 394 10.31 6.39 -1.37
C VAL A 394 10.23 6.43 -2.89
N LEU A 395 11.39 6.38 -3.57
CA LEU A 395 11.49 6.50 -5.02
C LEU A 395 12.21 5.26 -5.61
N PRO A 396 11.47 4.18 -5.92
CA PRO A 396 12.03 3.05 -6.65
C PRO A 396 12.26 3.40 -8.12
N TYR A 397 13.43 3.09 -8.65
CA TYR A 397 13.77 3.20 -10.07
C TYR A 397 13.72 1.81 -10.73
N LYS A 398 12.59 1.13 -10.56
CA LYS A 398 12.27 -0.16 -11.18
C LYS A 398 10.75 -0.35 -11.18
N ASP A 399 10.17 -0.66 -12.33
CA ASP A 399 8.71 -0.74 -12.49
C ASP A 399 8.06 -1.78 -11.58
N SER A 400 8.65 -2.97 -11.41
CA SER A 400 8.12 -4.01 -10.52
C SER A 400 8.15 -3.65 -9.02
N LEU A 401 8.90 -2.62 -8.63
CA LEU A 401 8.91 -2.11 -7.24
C LEU A 401 7.90 -0.97 -7.01
N LEU A 402 7.03 -0.67 -7.98
CA LEU A 402 5.97 0.35 -7.91
C LEU A 402 5.16 0.32 -6.60
N LEU A 403 4.75 -0.87 -6.14
CA LEU A 403 3.92 -1.01 -4.94
C LEU A 403 4.72 -1.01 -3.63
N PHE A 404 6.06 -0.91 -3.66
CA PHE A 404 6.87 -0.92 -2.44
C PHE A 404 6.59 0.29 -1.55
N SER A 405 6.36 1.48 -2.11
CA SER A 405 5.94 2.65 -1.34
C SER A 405 4.60 2.45 -0.64
N ARG A 406 3.62 1.84 -1.31
CA ARG A 406 2.28 1.52 -0.78
C ARG A 406 2.33 0.44 0.31
N TYR A 407 3.23 -0.54 0.19
CA TYR A 407 3.54 -1.49 1.27
C TYR A 407 4.17 -0.78 2.48
N LEU A 408 5.18 0.07 2.25
CA LEU A 408 5.85 0.83 3.30
C LEU A 408 4.93 1.85 3.99
N GLN A 409 3.91 2.38 3.30
CA GLN A 409 2.88 3.22 3.93
C GLN A 409 2.23 2.52 5.12
N GLN A 410 1.75 1.28 4.97
CA GLN A 410 1.20 0.58 6.13
C GLN A 410 2.30 0.20 7.12
N LEU A 411 3.41 -0.38 6.67
CA LEU A 411 4.46 -0.87 7.56
C LEU A 411 5.04 0.23 8.46
N VAL A 412 5.28 1.41 7.91
CA VAL A 412 5.85 2.56 8.63
C VAL A 412 4.75 3.34 9.35
N MET A 413 3.69 3.79 8.67
CA MET A 413 2.73 4.74 9.25
C MET A 413 1.82 4.09 10.30
N GLU A 414 1.35 2.85 10.11
CA GLU A 414 0.53 2.15 11.10
C GLU A 414 1.38 1.68 12.31
N SER A 415 2.69 1.49 12.12
CA SER A 415 3.60 1.20 13.24
C SER A 415 4.00 2.44 14.03
N LEU A 416 4.30 3.55 13.35
CA LEU A 416 4.92 4.73 13.97
C LEU A 416 3.95 5.87 14.29
N GLY A 417 2.81 5.96 13.61
CA GLY A 417 1.77 6.96 13.86
C GLY A 417 1.03 6.70 15.17
N LYS A 418 1.49 7.31 16.28
CA LYS A 418 1.03 6.98 17.64
C LYS A 418 0.86 8.21 18.54
N GLU A 419 -0.31 8.29 19.16
CA GLU A 419 -0.67 9.39 20.07
C GLU A 419 0.17 9.39 21.36
N PHE A 420 0.44 8.22 21.92
CA PHE A 420 1.13 8.05 23.20
C PHE A 420 2.44 7.23 23.06
N ASP A 421 3.38 7.49 23.98
CA ASP A 421 4.58 6.67 24.18
C ASP A 421 4.36 5.55 25.21
N LEU A 422 5.38 4.71 25.41
CA LEU A 422 5.37 3.58 26.34
C LEU A 422 5.33 3.99 27.82
N ASP A 423 5.62 5.24 28.14
CA ASP A 423 5.53 5.82 29.49
C ASP A 423 4.18 6.56 29.71
N GLY A 424 3.30 6.58 28.70
CA GLY A 424 1.97 7.18 28.74
C GLY A 424 1.90 8.67 28.37
N ASN A 425 3.01 9.28 27.93
CA ASN A 425 3.06 10.67 27.52
C ASN A 425 2.41 10.86 26.14
N ARG A 426 1.63 11.93 25.94
CA ARG A 426 1.10 12.26 24.60
C ARG A 426 2.21 12.86 23.73
N VAL A 427 2.68 12.10 22.75
CA VAL A 427 3.77 12.47 21.84
C VAL A 427 3.29 12.80 20.42
N ASN A 428 2.22 12.17 19.93
CA ASN A 428 1.71 12.34 18.56
C ASN A 428 2.79 12.04 17.49
N GLN A 429 3.59 11.00 17.72
CA GLN A 429 4.66 10.54 16.83
C GLN A 429 4.13 10.03 15.50
N GLY A 430 5.00 10.03 14.48
CA GLY A 430 4.70 9.50 13.16
C GLY A 430 5.87 9.66 12.20
N LEU A 431 5.73 9.06 11.01
CA LEU A 431 6.61 9.28 9.86
C LEU A 431 5.79 9.00 8.60
N SER A 432 5.30 10.06 7.95
CA SER A 432 4.48 9.92 6.73
C SER A 432 5.31 9.28 5.63
N VAL A 433 4.71 8.38 4.84
CA VAL A 433 5.34 7.80 3.65
C VAL A 433 4.53 8.16 2.42
N TYR A 434 5.19 8.62 1.37
CA TYR A 434 4.64 8.65 0.02
C TYR A 434 5.72 8.33 -1.01
N GLY A 435 5.30 8.03 -2.24
CA GLY A 435 6.20 7.51 -3.26
C GLY A 435 5.43 6.77 -4.35
N ASN A 436 5.95 6.79 -5.57
CA ASN A 436 5.41 6.04 -6.70
C ASN A 436 6.56 5.35 -7.46
N LYS A 437 7.14 5.94 -8.50
CA LYS A 437 8.36 5.42 -9.16
C LYS A 437 9.11 6.46 -10.00
N GLY A 438 10.43 6.30 -10.02
CA GLY A 438 11.32 6.95 -10.98
C GLY A 438 11.40 6.18 -12.31
N SER A 439 11.55 6.84 -13.47
CA SER A 439 11.62 8.29 -13.67
C SER A 439 10.25 8.99 -13.73
N THR A 440 9.14 8.27 -13.72
CA THR A 440 7.76 8.81 -13.88
C THR A 440 7.49 10.06 -13.03
N ASP A 441 7.85 10.03 -11.75
CA ASP A 441 7.57 11.12 -10.81
C ASP A 441 8.35 12.43 -11.08
N GLN A 442 9.40 12.36 -11.92
CA GLN A 442 10.11 13.55 -12.41
C GLN A 442 9.20 14.47 -13.22
N HIS A 443 8.14 13.91 -13.81
CA HIS A 443 7.09 14.63 -14.53
C HIS A 443 5.84 14.90 -13.67
N ALA A 444 5.92 14.64 -12.36
CA ALA A 444 4.86 14.90 -11.39
C ALA A 444 5.38 15.75 -10.21
N TYR A 445 5.62 15.15 -9.04
CA TYR A 445 5.85 15.88 -7.78
C TYR A 445 7.32 16.14 -7.44
N ILE A 446 8.30 15.67 -8.23
CA ILE A 446 9.72 15.96 -7.99
C ILE A 446 10.03 17.47 -8.01
N GLN A 447 9.23 18.29 -8.71
CA GLN A 447 9.31 19.75 -8.65
C GLN A 447 9.06 20.29 -7.23
N GLN A 448 8.08 19.74 -6.49
CA GLN A 448 7.85 20.07 -5.08
C GLN A 448 9.03 19.64 -4.21
N LEU A 449 9.59 18.45 -4.45
CA LEU A 449 10.75 17.97 -3.68
C LEU A 449 11.99 18.84 -3.92
N ARG A 450 12.19 19.31 -5.16
CA ARG A 450 13.37 20.09 -5.52
C ARG A 450 13.26 21.55 -5.07
N GLU A 451 12.16 22.24 -5.37
CA GLU A 451 12.03 23.70 -5.17
C GLU A 451 10.96 24.12 -4.15
N GLY A 452 10.15 23.18 -3.67
CA GLY A 452 9.12 23.42 -2.66
C GLY A 452 9.62 23.34 -1.20
N VAL A 453 8.69 23.14 -0.27
CA VAL A 453 8.92 23.12 1.18
C VAL A 453 9.90 21.99 1.56
N HIS A 454 10.75 22.20 2.58
CA HIS A 454 11.71 21.19 3.06
C HIS A 454 11.10 20.30 4.18
N ASN A 455 9.88 19.80 3.95
CA ASN A 455 9.18 18.89 4.86
C ASN A 455 9.45 17.41 4.57
N PHE A 456 10.55 17.03 3.91
CA PHE A 456 10.79 15.66 3.49
C PHE A 456 12.28 15.28 3.43
N PHE A 457 12.56 13.96 3.43
CA PHE A 457 13.81 13.37 2.95
C PHE A 457 13.52 12.24 1.95
N ALA A 458 14.44 11.98 1.02
CA ALA A 458 14.26 10.96 -0.02
C ALA A 458 14.93 9.62 0.35
N THR A 459 14.33 8.51 -0.06
CA THR A 459 14.95 7.18 -0.09
C THR A 459 14.81 6.58 -1.48
N PHE A 460 15.91 6.53 -2.22
CA PHE A 460 15.97 5.91 -3.55
C PHE A 460 16.10 4.39 -3.41
N ILE A 461 15.34 3.63 -4.20
CA ILE A 461 15.60 2.19 -4.38
C ILE A 461 16.20 1.99 -5.77
N GLU A 462 17.46 1.61 -5.81
CA GLU A 462 18.25 1.39 -7.03
C GLU A 462 18.37 -0.12 -7.33
N VAL A 463 18.32 -0.50 -8.61
CA VAL A 463 18.48 -1.88 -9.06
C VAL A 463 19.60 -1.91 -10.09
N LEU A 464 20.70 -2.61 -9.81
CA LEU A 464 21.89 -2.59 -10.67
C LEU A 464 21.77 -3.43 -11.96
N ARG A 465 20.76 -4.30 -12.04
CA ARG A 465 20.47 -5.13 -13.21
C ARG A 465 19.12 -4.73 -13.81
N ASP A 466 19.18 -4.11 -14.99
CA ASP A 466 17.99 -3.72 -15.74
C ASP A 466 17.23 -4.92 -16.30
N ARG A 467 17.94 -5.92 -16.81
CA ARG A 467 17.38 -7.11 -17.48
C ARG A 467 18.19 -8.38 -17.17
N PRO A 468 17.61 -9.58 -17.35
CA PRO A 468 18.38 -10.82 -17.38
C PRO A 468 19.50 -10.74 -18.43
N PRO A 469 20.71 -11.28 -18.17
CA PRO A 469 21.85 -11.16 -19.09
C PRO A 469 21.53 -11.59 -20.52
N GLY A 470 22.03 -10.84 -21.52
CA GLY A 470 21.84 -11.15 -22.93
C GLY A 470 20.49 -10.71 -23.50
N HIS A 471 19.68 -9.99 -22.72
CA HIS A 471 18.44 -9.33 -23.17
C HIS A 471 18.63 -7.82 -23.36
N ASP A 472 19.89 -7.38 -23.38
CA ASP A 472 20.32 -6.00 -23.49
C ASP A 472 20.04 -5.47 -24.90
N TRP A 473 19.49 -4.24 -24.97
CA TRP A 473 19.16 -3.59 -26.24
C TRP A 473 19.70 -2.16 -26.24
N GLU A 474 20.59 -1.87 -27.17
CA GLU A 474 21.10 -0.53 -27.42
C GLU A 474 20.04 0.32 -28.15
N LEU A 475 19.72 1.47 -27.57
CA LEU A 475 18.93 2.53 -28.22
C LEU A 475 19.81 3.34 -29.18
N GLU A 476 21.03 3.62 -28.72
CA GLU A 476 22.11 4.29 -29.45
C GLU A 476 23.44 3.55 -29.13
N PRO A 477 24.51 3.68 -29.92
CA PRO A 477 25.73 2.88 -29.75
C PRO A 477 26.32 2.96 -28.33
N GLY A 478 26.28 1.84 -27.62
CA GLY A 478 26.73 1.72 -26.22
C GLY A 478 25.80 2.36 -25.17
N VAL A 479 24.52 2.60 -25.47
CA VAL A 479 23.53 3.18 -24.54
C VAL A 479 22.21 2.39 -24.59
N THR A 480 21.78 1.86 -23.44
CA THR A 480 20.53 1.10 -23.28
C THR A 480 19.44 1.91 -22.58
N CYS A 481 18.22 1.36 -22.48
CA CYS A 481 17.17 1.91 -21.59
C CYS A 481 17.62 1.99 -20.12
N GLY A 482 18.50 1.08 -19.68
CA GLY A 482 19.01 1.01 -18.30
C GLY A 482 19.93 2.17 -17.96
N ASP A 483 20.84 2.52 -18.87
CA ASP A 483 21.74 3.66 -18.72
C ASP A 483 20.97 4.98 -18.58
N TYR A 484 19.86 5.13 -19.32
CA TYR A 484 18.93 6.26 -19.11
C TYR A 484 18.26 6.21 -17.74
N LEU A 485 17.75 5.05 -17.28
CA LEU A 485 17.07 4.92 -15.98
C LEU A 485 18.03 5.21 -14.81
N PHE A 486 19.25 4.69 -14.87
CA PHE A 486 20.34 4.98 -13.94
C PHE A 486 20.75 6.47 -13.97
N GLY A 487 20.93 7.04 -15.16
CA GLY A 487 21.22 8.47 -15.34
C GLY A 487 20.12 9.37 -14.77
N MET A 488 18.86 8.98 -14.93
CA MET A 488 17.69 9.67 -14.37
C MET A 488 17.62 9.55 -12.83
N LEU A 489 18.00 8.42 -12.25
CA LEU A 489 18.15 8.23 -10.80
C LEU A 489 19.24 9.16 -10.26
N GLN A 490 20.46 9.01 -10.77
CA GLN A 490 21.64 9.72 -10.26
C GLN A 490 21.57 11.24 -10.53
N GLY A 491 20.91 11.64 -11.62
CA GLY A 491 20.53 13.02 -11.90
C GLY A 491 19.57 13.57 -10.84
N THR A 492 18.47 12.86 -10.54
CA THR A 492 17.50 13.27 -9.51
C THR A 492 18.13 13.33 -8.12
N ARG A 493 18.85 12.27 -7.72
CA ARG A 493 19.61 12.18 -6.45
C ARG A 493 20.62 13.31 -6.30
N SER A 494 21.16 13.85 -7.40
CA SER A 494 22.11 14.96 -7.39
C SER A 494 21.44 16.34 -7.49
N ALA A 495 20.30 16.46 -8.17
CA ALA A 495 19.50 17.69 -8.20
C ALA A 495 18.80 17.98 -6.86
N LEU A 496 18.35 16.94 -6.15
CA LEU A 496 17.87 17.05 -4.76
C LEU A 496 19.01 17.45 -3.82
N TYR A 497 20.15 16.78 -3.91
CA TYR A 497 21.34 17.06 -3.10
C TYR A 497 21.92 18.48 -3.30
N ALA A 498 21.85 19.00 -4.53
CA ALA A 498 22.24 20.38 -4.84
C ALA A 498 21.33 21.42 -4.15
N ASN A 499 20.04 21.11 -3.98
CA ASN A 499 19.04 21.92 -3.29
C ASN A 499 18.94 21.58 -1.78
N ASP A 500 20.03 21.10 -1.18
CA ASP A 500 20.16 20.73 0.24
C ASP A 500 19.16 19.70 0.78
N ARG A 501 18.57 18.88 -0.11
CA ARG A 501 17.63 17.82 0.28
C ARG A 501 18.40 16.54 0.63
N GLU A 502 18.11 16.00 1.80
CA GLU A 502 18.75 14.79 2.31
C GLU A 502 18.24 13.54 1.57
N SER A 503 19.13 12.57 1.34
CA SER A 503 18.77 11.33 0.65
C SER A 503 19.54 10.10 1.14
N ILE A 504 18.81 8.99 1.24
CA ILE A 504 19.30 7.62 1.42
C ILE A 504 19.23 6.92 0.06
N THR A 505 20.16 6.01 -0.24
CA THR A 505 20.05 5.09 -1.40
C THR A 505 20.16 3.64 -0.92
N VAL A 506 19.12 2.84 -1.14
CA VAL A 506 19.12 1.39 -0.94
C VAL A 506 19.28 0.75 -2.31
N THR A 507 20.40 0.08 -2.55
CA THR A 507 20.72 -0.54 -3.84
C THR A 507 20.63 -2.05 -3.72
N VAL A 508 19.93 -2.71 -4.64
CA VAL A 508 19.93 -4.18 -4.79
C VAL A 508 20.52 -4.57 -6.16
N GLN A 509 21.18 -5.72 -6.23
CA GLN A 509 21.76 -6.18 -7.50
C GLN A 509 20.71 -6.49 -8.57
N GLU A 510 19.59 -7.11 -8.18
CA GLU A 510 18.47 -7.49 -9.04
C GLU A 510 17.20 -7.61 -8.19
N VAL A 511 16.01 -7.50 -8.79
CA VAL A 511 14.75 -7.83 -8.12
C VAL A 511 14.53 -9.34 -8.23
N THR A 512 14.62 -10.03 -7.10
CA THR A 512 14.54 -11.49 -6.99
C THR A 512 13.79 -11.84 -5.70
N PRO A 513 13.27 -13.07 -5.54
CA PRO A 513 12.60 -13.47 -4.31
C PRO A 513 13.47 -13.21 -3.06
N ARG A 514 14.77 -13.55 -3.15
CA ARG A 514 15.77 -13.29 -2.11
C ARG A 514 15.95 -11.80 -1.79
N SER A 515 16.09 -10.93 -2.79
CA SER A 515 16.31 -9.49 -2.54
C SER A 515 15.05 -8.76 -2.08
N VAL A 516 13.86 -9.15 -2.54
CA VAL A 516 12.58 -8.63 -2.03
C VAL A 516 12.35 -9.06 -0.58
N GLY A 517 12.63 -10.32 -0.24
CA GLY A 517 12.59 -10.80 1.14
C GLY A 517 13.52 -10.01 2.07
N ALA A 518 14.74 -9.71 1.59
CA ALA A 518 15.68 -8.86 2.32
C ALA A 518 15.19 -7.41 2.47
N LEU A 519 14.60 -6.80 1.44
CA LEU A 519 14.03 -5.44 1.53
C LEU A 519 12.90 -5.36 2.57
N ILE A 520 12.00 -6.35 2.61
CA ILE A 520 10.93 -6.44 3.61
C ILE A 520 11.51 -6.52 5.03
N ALA A 521 12.44 -7.45 5.27
CA ALA A 521 13.07 -7.62 6.59
C ALA A 521 13.86 -6.39 7.05
N LEU A 522 14.53 -5.69 6.13
CA LEU A 522 15.28 -4.46 6.40
C LEU A 522 14.37 -3.35 6.95
N TYR A 523 13.24 -3.11 6.30
CA TYR A 523 12.33 -2.03 6.72
C TYR A 523 11.50 -2.38 7.96
N GLU A 524 11.05 -3.64 8.12
CA GLU A 524 10.39 -4.08 9.35
C GLU A 524 11.30 -3.87 10.57
N ARG A 525 12.58 -4.22 10.42
CA ARG A 525 13.56 -4.04 11.48
C ARG A 525 13.87 -2.56 11.74
N ALA A 526 14.01 -1.76 10.68
CA ALA A 526 14.27 -0.32 10.82
C ALA A 526 13.12 0.38 11.56
N VAL A 527 11.86 0.00 11.28
CA VAL A 527 10.68 0.42 12.04
C VAL A 527 10.76 -0.02 13.50
N GLY A 528 11.11 -1.28 13.78
CA GLY A 528 11.25 -1.80 15.15
C GLY A 528 12.35 -1.10 15.97
N ILE A 529 13.49 -0.78 15.35
CA ILE A 529 14.59 -0.02 15.97
C ILE A 529 14.17 1.43 16.17
N TYR A 530 13.65 2.11 15.14
CA TYR A 530 13.23 3.51 15.22
C TYR A 530 12.18 3.72 16.31
N ALA A 531 11.15 2.88 16.38
CA ALA A 531 10.13 2.92 17.43
C ALA A 531 10.73 2.84 18.85
N ALA A 532 11.81 2.07 19.04
CA ALA A 532 12.51 1.99 20.31
C ALA A 532 13.38 3.23 20.61
N LEU A 533 13.89 3.93 19.59
CA LEU A 533 14.58 5.23 19.75
C LEU A 533 13.60 6.36 20.15
N ILE A 534 12.35 6.31 19.68
CA ILE A 534 11.28 7.27 19.98
C ILE A 534 10.26 6.78 21.04
N ASN A 535 10.56 5.66 21.71
CA ASN A 535 9.84 5.14 22.88
C ASN A 535 8.36 4.73 22.67
N ILE A 536 7.94 4.29 21.47
CA ILE A 536 6.53 3.90 21.19
C ILE A 536 6.33 2.39 20.97
N ASN A 537 5.10 1.89 21.20
CA ASN A 537 4.70 0.54 20.79
C ASN A 537 4.48 0.49 19.27
N ALA A 538 5.39 -0.16 18.53
CA ALA A 538 5.28 -0.32 17.08
C ALA A 538 4.13 -1.24 16.63
N TYR A 539 3.57 -2.05 17.52
CA TYR A 539 2.90 -3.31 17.17
C TYR A 539 1.39 -3.36 17.46
N HIS A 540 0.85 -2.51 18.32
CA HIS A 540 -0.59 -2.21 18.39
C HIS A 540 -1.07 -1.25 17.27
N GLN A 541 -2.38 -1.03 17.15
CA GLN A 541 -3.01 -0.12 16.17
C GLN A 541 -4.31 0.55 16.70
N PRO A 542 -4.29 1.29 17.83
CA PRO A 542 -5.51 1.81 18.46
C PRO A 542 -6.36 2.74 17.56
N GLY A 543 -5.72 3.51 16.68
CA GLY A 543 -6.40 4.48 15.82
C GLY A 543 -7.42 3.87 14.83
N VAL A 544 -7.18 2.66 14.31
CA VAL A 544 -8.11 2.04 13.34
C VAL A 544 -9.36 1.49 14.01
N GLU A 545 -9.29 1.11 15.30
CA GLU A 545 -10.47 0.63 16.04
C GLU A 545 -11.44 1.78 16.36
N ALA A 546 -10.94 2.99 16.58
CA ALA A 546 -11.77 4.19 16.71
C ALA A 546 -12.57 4.49 15.44
N GLY A 547 -11.93 4.38 14.26
CA GLY A 547 -12.58 4.53 12.96
C GLY A 547 -13.67 3.48 12.71
N LYS A 548 -13.39 2.21 13.02
CA LYS A 548 -14.39 1.12 12.93
C LYS A 548 -15.59 1.35 13.86
N LYS A 549 -15.36 1.83 15.09
CA LYS A 549 -16.45 2.15 16.03
C LYS A 549 -17.36 3.25 15.48
N ALA A 550 -16.79 4.36 14.99
CA ALA A 550 -17.55 5.46 14.41
C ALA A 550 -18.36 5.01 13.18
N ALA A 551 -17.77 4.20 12.29
CA ALA A 551 -18.50 3.61 11.17
C ALA A 551 -19.65 2.70 11.63
N GLY A 552 -19.46 1.91 12.69
CA GLY A 552 -20.51 1.10 13.30
C GLY A 552 -21.67 1.93 13.88
N GLU A 553 -21.37 3.09 14.46
CA GLU A 553 -22.37 4.04 14.98
C GLU A 553 -23.21 4.65 13.86
N VAL A 554 -22.59 5.04 12.73
CA VAL A 554 -23.28 5.49 11.52
C VAL A 554 -24.17 4.39 10.92
N LEU A 555 -23.68 3.15 10.83
CA LEU A 555 -24.47 2.02 10.34
C LEU A 555 -25.65 1.67 11.27
N ALA A 556 -25.49 1.84 12.59
CA ALA A 556 -26.56 1.68 13.56
C ALA A 556 -27.62 2.81 13.46
N LEU A 557 -27.19 4.04 13.18
CA LEU A 557 -28.07 5.17 12.89
C LEU A 557 -28.84 4.95 11.58
N GLN A 558 -28.17 4.49 10.52
CA GLN A 558 -28.82 4.18 9.23
C GLN A 558 -29.92 3.13 9.39
N LYS A 559 -29.74 2.12 10.24
CA LYS A 559 -30.79 1.13 10.56
C LYS A 559 -31.98 1.75 11.29
N ARG A 560 -31.77 2.72 12.19
CA ARG A 560 -32.88 3.46 12.84
C ARG A 560 -33.64 4.32 11.82
N VAL A 561 -32.93 5.09 10.99
CA VAL A 561 -33.53 5.90 9.92
C VAL A 561 -34.35 5.03 8.97
N LEU A 562 -33.81 3.89 8.52
CA LEU A 562 -34.51 2.95 7.65
C LEU A 562 -35.83 2.44 8.29
N ALA A 563 -35.80 2.07 9.58
CA ALA A 563 -36.98 1.60 10.29
C ALA A 563 -38.06 2.70 10.45
N ILE A 564 -37.66 3.93 10.78
CA ILE A 564 -38.58 5.08 10.90
C ILE A 564 -39.21 5.44 9.56
N LEU A 565 -38.44 5.44 8.47
CA LEU A 565 -38.97 5.67 7.12
C LEU A 565 -39.93 4.55 6.69
N ASN A 566 -39.62 3.29 7.04
CA ASN A 566 -40.52 2.15 6.79
C ASN A 566 -41.85 2.32 7.53
N GLU A 567 -41.83 2.62 8.84
CA GLU A 567 -43.05 2.84 9.64
C GLU A 567 -43.92 3.98 9.08
N ALA A 568 -43.31 5.09 8.66
CA ALA A 568 -44.00 6.22 8.05
C ALA A 568 -44.58 5.90 6.65
N SER A 569 -43.97 4.94 5.94
CA SER A 569 -44.43 4.47 4.63
C SER A 569 -45.55 3.43 4.72
N CYS A 570 -45.70 2.75 5.86
CA CYS A 570 -46.82 1.82 6.13
C CYS A 570 -48.13 2.53 6.53
N LYS A 571 -48.20 3.86 6.47
CA LYS A 571 -49.40 4.64 6.81
C LYS A 571 -50.23 4.92 5.56
N GLU A 572 -51.55 5.03 5.71
CA GLU A 572 -52.47 5.46 4.65
C GLU A 572 -53.12 6.82 5.01
N PRO A 573 -52.88 7.90 4.22
CA PRO A 573 -51.83 8.02 3.21
C PRO A 573 -50.42 7.96 3.83
N VAL A 574 -49.42 7.73 2.98
CA VAL A 574 -47.99 7.78 3.33
C VAL A 574 -47.65 9.09 4.05
N GLU A 575 -46.73 9.04 5.00
CA GLU A 575 -46.29 10.17 5.82
C GLU A 575 -44.84 10.59 5.46
N PRO A 576 -44.61 11.54 4.52
CA PRO A 576 -43.26 12.06 4.24
C PRO A 576 -42.75 12.91 5.40
N LEU A 577 -41.62 12.51 5.99
CA LEU A 577 -41.03 13.13 7.19
C LEU A 577 -39.95 14.17 6.84
N THR A 578 -39.89 15.27 7.60
CA THR A 578 -38.72 16.16 7.54
C THR A 578 -37.48 15.54 8.21
N LEU A 579 -36.30 16.12 7.97
CA LEU A 579 -35.06 15.69 8.62
C LEU A 579 -35.15 15.78 10.16
N GLU A 580 -35.80 16.82 10.67
CA GLU A 580 -36.04 17.04 12.09
C GLU A 580 -36.98 15.98 12.68
N GLU A 581 -38.04 15.62 11.96
CA GLU A 581 -38.97 14.55 12.39
C GLU A 581 -38.32 13.17 12.40
N VAL A 582 -37.46 12.87 11.41
CA VAL A 582 -36.65 11.64 11.41
C VAL A 582 -35.66 11.66 12.58
N ALA A 583 -35.02 12.79 12.87
CA ALA A 583 -34.03 12.91 13.94
C ALA A 583 -34.65 12.74 15.34
N GLU A 584 -35.82 13.34 15.58
CA GLU A 584 -36.57 13.18 16.83
C GLU A 584 -37.03 11.72 17.02
N ARG A 585 -37.60 11.10 15.96
CA ARG A 585 -38.03 9.69 15.98
C ARG A 585 -36.86 8.69 16.08
N CYS A 586 -35.66 9.07 15.61
CA CYS A 586 -34.43 8.30 15.82
C CYS A 586 -33.77 8.53 17.19
N HIS A 587 -34.33 9.43 18.00
CA HIS A 587 -33.81 9.95 19.27
C HIS A 587 -32.36 10.47 19.15
N ALA A 588 -32.09 11.19 18.06
CA ALA A 588 -30.75 11.63 17.68
C ALA A 588 -30.77 13.03 16.99
N PRO A 589 -31.27 14.09 17.66
CA PRO A 589 -31.33 15.44 17.09
C PRO A 589 -29.95 16.02 16.77
N GLU A 590 -28.92 15.70 17.56
CA GLU A 590 -27.54 16.14 17.33
C GLU A 590 -26.92 15.49 16.08
N ASP A 591 -27.39 14.30 15.68
CA ASP A 591 -26.93 13.58 14.49
C ASP A 591 -27.63 14.03 13.19
N ILE A 592 -28.40 15.13 13.19
CA ILE A 592 -29.25 15.53 12.05
C ILE A 592 -28.47 15.73 10.73
N GLU A 593 -27.20 16.16 10.76
CA GLU A 593 -26.37 16.16 9.54
C GLU A 593 -26.12 14.74 9.04
N MET A 594 -25.78 13.79 9.91
CA MET A 594 -25.53 12.40 9.53
C MET A 594 -26.81 11.71 9.03
N ILE A 595 -27.95 11.98 9.66
CA ILE A 595 -29.27 11.54 9.19
C ILE A 595 -29.54 12.08 7.78
N TYR A 596 -29.23 13.35 7.51
CA TYR A 596 -29.29 13.89 6.15
C TYR A 596 -28.33 13.19 5.17
N LYS A 597 -27.06 12.93 5.54
CA LYS A 597 -26.13 12.18 4.66
C LYS A 597 -26.66 10.78 4.35
N ILE A 598 -27.19 10.09 5.35
CA ILE A 598 -27.81 8.77 5.24
C ILE A 598 -29.00 8.82 4.27
N ILE A 599 -29.91 9.79 4.43
CA ILE A 599 -31.08 9.97 3.55
C ILE A 599 -30.63 10.27 2.11
N ALA A 600 -29.70 11.20 1.92
CA ALA A 600 -29.17 11.55 0.60
C ALA A 600 -28.48 10.35 -0.08
N HIS A 601 -27.71 9.56 0.67
CA HIS A 601 -27.10 8.33 0.17
C HIS A 601 -28.15 7.28 -0.22
N MET A 602 -29.15 7.01 0.63
CA MET A 602 -30.20 6.04 0.33
C MET A 602 -31.07 6.47 -0.85
N ALA A 603 -31.41 7.76 -0.96
CA ALA A 603 -32.18 8.30 -2.09
C ALA A 603 -31.39 8.26 -3.40
N ALA A 604 -30.08 8.49 -3.38
CA ALA A 604 -29.19 8.32 -4.54
C ALA A 604 -28.94 6.84 -4.93
N ASN A 605 -29.51 5.89 -4.19
CA ASN A 605 -29.45 4.45 -4.44
C ASN A 605 -30.87 3.83 -4.44
N ASP A 606 -31.90 4.62 -4.76
CA ASP A 606 -33.32 4.23 -4.88
C ASP A 606 -33.96 3.56 -3.65
N ARG A 607 -33.32 3.66 -2.48
CA ARG A 607 -33.79 3.07 -1.20
C ARG A 607 -34.67 3.99 -0.36
N ALA A 608 -34.79 5.27 -0.73
CA ALA A 608 -35.64 6.26 -0.09
C ALA A 608 -36.13 7.27 -1.12
N LEU A 609 -37.35 7.79 -0.96
CA LEU A 609 -37.99 8.71 -1.90
C LEU A 609 -38.17 10.09 -1.29
N ILE A 610 -37.65 11.11 -1.98
CA ILE A 610 -37.79 12.52 -1.61
C ILE A 610 -39.11 13.03 -2.19
N ALA A 611 -40.11 13.24 -1.33
CA ALA A 611 -41.45 13.72 -1.71
C ALA A 611 -41.47 15.23 -1.99
N GLU A 612 -40.71 16.00 -1.20
CA GLU A 612 -40.57 17.44 -1.31
C GLU A 612 -39.11 17.84 -1.15
N GLY A 613 -38.70 18.96 -1.77
CA GLY A 613 -37.35 19.49 -1.66
C GLY A 613 -36.30 18.80 -2.54
N ASN A 614 -35.02 18.96 -2.17
CA ASN A 614 -33.88 18.29 -2.81
C ASN A 614 -32.62 18.36 -1.92
N CYS A 615 -31.63 17.50 -2.17
CA CYS A 615 -30.37 17.47 -1.40
C CYS A 615 -29.52 18.75 -1.47
N GLY A 616 -29.72 19.61 -2.48
CA GLY A 616 -29.11 20.96 -2.51
C GLY A 616 -29.73 21.94 -1.52
N SER A 617 -30.84 21.59 -0.87
CA SER A 617 -31.53 22.41 0.14
C SER A 617 -32.10 21.53 1.26
N PRO A 618 -31.26 20.97 2.16
CA PRO A 618 -31.68 19.92 3.11
C PRO A 618 -32.94 20.24 3.93
N ARG A 619 -33.12 21.51 4.36
CA ARG A 619 -34.30 21.97 5.11
C ARG A 619 -35.64 21.92 4.36
N SER A 620 -35.65 21.65 3.05
CA SER A 620 -36.88 21.44 2.29
C SER A 620 -37.20 19.97 2.04
N ILE A 621 -36.31 19.04 2.45
CA ILE A 621 -36.51 17.60 2.25
C ILE A 621 -37.66 17.11 3.11
N LYS A 622 -38.64 16.48 2.46
CA LYS A 622 -39.45 15.43 3.09
C LYS A 622 -39.16 14.09 2.43
N VAL A 623 -39.03 13.04 3.22
CA VAL A 623 -38.62 11.71 2.77
C VAL A 623 -39.54 10.62 3.32
N PHE A 624 -39.75 9.59 2.51
CA PHE A 624 -40.33 8.30 2.89
C PHE A 624 -39.50 7.17 2.26
N LEU A 625 -39.85 5.91 2.48
CA LEU A 625 -39.15 4.77 1.88
C LEU A 625 -39.59 4.54 0.42
N GLY A 626 -38.84 3.72 -0.32
CA GLY A 626 -39.30 3.15 -1.59
C GLY A 626 -40.40 2.09 -1.41
N GLU A 627 -40.50 1.15 -2.35
CA GLU A 627 -41.42 0.01 -2.21
C GLU A 627 -41.15 -0.78 -0.92
N CYS A 628 -42.23 -1.13 -0.20
CA CYS A 628 -42.17 -1.59 1.18
C CYS A 628 -41.91 -3.11 1.29
N ASN A 629 -40.77 -3.59 0.77
CA ASN A 629 -40.37 -5.01 0.85
C ASN A 629 -39.88 -5.39 2.26
N VAL A 630 -40.82 -5.41 3.22
CA VAL A 630 -40.59 -5.92 4.59
C VAL A 630 -40.35 -7.44 4.57
N ASP A 631 -41.01 -8.16 3.64
CA ASP A 631 -41.04 -9.63 3.62
C ASP A 631 -39.77 -10.30 3.07
N GLU A 632 -38.95 -9.61 2.28
CA GLU A 632 -37.72 -10.18 1.68
C GLU A 632 -36.43 -9.86 2.48
N LEU A 633 -36.46 -8.87 3.37
CA LEU A 633 -35.26 -8.40 4.09
C LEU A 633 -34.82 -9.28 5.27
N TYR A 634 -35.56 -10.37 5.56
CA TYR A 634 -35.34 -11.26 6.70
C TYR A 634 -35.53 -12.76 6.38
N ALA A 635 -35.49 -13.15 5.10
CA ALA A 635 -35.65 -14.53 4.62
C ALA A 635 -34.30 -15.28 4.48
#